data_AF-A0A375FUY7-F1
#
_entry.id   AF-A0A375FUY7-F1
#
_cell.length_a   1.000
_cell.length_b   1.000
_cell.length_c   1.000
_cell.angle_alpha   90.00
_cell.angle_beta   90.00
_cell.angle_gamma   90.00
#
_symmetry.space_group_name_H-M   'P 1'
#
loop_
_entity.id
_entity.type
_entity.pdbx_description
1 polymer ?
#
loop_
_entity_poly.entity_id
_entity_poly.type
_entity_poly.pdbx_seq_one_letter_code
_entity_poly.pdbx_strand_id
1 'polypeptide(L)'
;MQCPVCGGAKLERRRKDFVYTYRGESTVFEAVLADWCPKCGEGVLDAEEEERIGPLALAFNKQVNASLIDPAYITGVRKKLRLDQREAAEIFGGGVNAFSRYETGKTKPPLALVKLLKLLDRHPELLEEVRAA
;
A
#
# COMPACT_ATOMS: atom_id res chain seq x y z
N MET A 1 -19.20 -25.58 -2.34
CA MET A 1 -19.06 -25.45 -0.87
C MET A 1 -20.05 -24.39 -0.35
N GLN A 2 -20.31 -24.35 0.97
CA GLN A 2 -21.03 -23.23 1.60
C GLN A 2 -20.13 -21.99 1.69
N CYS A 3 -20.73 -20.81 1.71
CA CYS A 3 -19.98 -19.55 1.82
C CYS A 3 -19.25 -19.47 3.17
N PRO A 4 -17.92 -19.26 3.20
CA PRO A 4 -17.14 -19.20 4.44
C PRO A 4 -17.42 -17.95 5.29
N VAL A 5 -17.99 -16.89 4.69
CA VAL A 5 -18.22 -15.60 5.36
C VAL A 5 -19.59 -15.52 6.01
N CYS A 6 -20.65 -15.94 5.32
CA CYS A 6 -22.02 -15.81 5.84
C CYS A 6 -22.69 -17.14 6.19
N GLY A 7 -22.01 -18.28 5.97
CA GLY A 7 -22.60 -19.62 6.13
C GLY A 7 -23.81 -19.89 5.23
N GLY A 8 -24.03 -19.03 4.23
CA GLY A 8 -25.24 -19.00 3.42
C GLY A 8 -25.23 -20.00 2.26
N ALA A 9 -25.83 -19.58 1.15
CA ALA A 9 -26.07 -20.40 -0.04
C ALA A 9 -24.78 -21.06 -0.59
N LYS A 10 -24.99 -22.12 -1.37
CA LYS A 10 -23.95 -22.79 -2.15
C LYS A 10 -23.29 -21.77 -3.08
N LEU A 11 -21.96 -21.75 -3.11
CA LEU A 11 -21.22 -20.89 -4.03
C LEU A 11 -21.44 -21.31 -5.48
N GLU A 12 -21.45 -20.32 -6.37
CA GLU A 12 -21.62 -20.49 -7.81
C GLU A 12 -20.37 -20.02 -8.56
N ARG A 13 -19.73 -20.93 -9.30
CA ARG A 13 -18.58 -20.61 -10.14
C ARG A 13 -19.03 -19.73 -11.31
N ARG A 14 -18.57 -18.48 -11.36
CA ARG A 14 -18.87 -17.55 -12.47
C ARG A 14 -17.85 -16.41 -12.55
N ARG A 15 -17.84 -15.71 -13.69
CA ARG A 15 -17.10 -14.45 -13.85
C ARG A 15 -17.96 -13.28 -13.41
N LYS A 16 -17.35 -12.34 -12.68
CA LYS A 16 -18.01 -11.11 -12.24
C LYS A 16 -16.95 -10.03 -12.07
N ASP A 17 -17.31 -8.79 -12.39
CA ASP A 17 -16.48 -7.65 -12.00
C ASP A 17 -16.46 -7.50 -10.48
N PHE A 18 -15.27 -7.27 -9.94
CA PHE A 18 -15.03 -7.21 -8.51
C PHE A 18 -14.44 -5.86 -8.12
N VAL A 19 -15.10 -5.18 -7.19
CA VAL A 19 -14.60 -3.91 -6.63
C VAL A 19 -13.60 -4.24 -5.52
N TYR A 20 -12.33 -3.95 -5.79
CA TYR A 20 -11.27 -4.07 -4.80
C TYR A 20 -11.05 -2.72 -4.12
N THR A 21 -11.12 -2.68 -2.78
CA THR A 21 -10.95 -1.45 -2.00
C THR A 21 -9.74 -1.58 -1.08
N TYR A 22 -8.84 -0.60 -1.14
CA TYR A 22 -7.65 -0.50 -0.30
C TYR A 22 -7.48 0.92 0.22
N ARG A 23 -7.46 1.08 1.55
CA ARG A 23 -7.30 2.38 2.24
C ARG A 23 -8.30 3.46 1.78
N GLY A 24 -9.53 3.07 1.45
CA GLY A 24 -10.59 3.97 1.00
C GLY A 24 -10.58 4.29 -0.49
N GLU A 25 -9.56 3.85 -1.22
CA GLU A 25 -9.51 3.92 -2.68
C GLU A 25 -9.99 2.61 -3.29
N SER A 26 -10.71 2.68 -4.40
CA SER A 26 -11.27 1.50 -5.08
C SER A 26 -10.82 1.38 -6.53
N THR A 27 -10.68 0.15 -6.99
CA THR A 27 -10.50 -0.21 -8.40
C THR A 27 -11.43 -1.36 -8.77
N VAL A 28 -11.63 -1.60 -10.06
CA VAL A 28 -12.42 -2.72 -10.56
C VAL A 28 -11.48 -3.72 -11.22
N PHE A 29 -11.54 -4.97 -10.77
CA PHE A 29 -10.96 -6.10 -11.48
C PHE A 29 -12.05 -6.72 -12.34
N GLU A 30 -11.81 -6.73 -13.65
CA GLU A 30 -12.78 -7.22 -14.62
C GLU A 30 -12.78 -8.75 -14.68
N ALA A 31 -13.98 -9.29 -14.91
CA ALA A 31 -14.23 -10.69 -15.26
C ALA A 31 -13.56 -11.71 -14.30
N VAL A 32 -13.56 -11.42 -13.00
CA VAL A 32 -12.94 -12.26 -11.97
C VAL A 32 -13.69 -13.58 -11.82
N LEU A 33 -13.00 -14.68 -12.08
CA LEU A 33 -13.53 -16.04 -11.97
C LEU A 33 -13.37 -16.54 -10.53
N ALA A 34 -14.48 -16.65 -9.82
CA ALA A 34 -14.50 -17.14 -8.45
C ALA A 34 -15.76 -17.98 -8.19
N ASP A 35 -15.74 -18.70 -7.08
CA ASP A 35 -16.93 -19.28 -6.47
C ASP A 35 -17.64 -18.17 -5.68
N TRP A 36 -18.65 -17.56 -6.31
CA TRP A 36 -19.35 -16.39 -5.77
C TRP A 36 -20.55 -16.79 -4.91
N CYS A 37 -20.69 -16.14 -3.76
CA CYS A 37 -21.88 -16.26 -2.92
C CYS A 37 -22.98 -15.33 -3.46
N PRO A 38 -24.16 -15.85 -3.83
CA PRO A 38 -25.27 -15.00 -4.30
C PRO A 38 -25.90 -14.16 -3.16
N LYS A 39 -25.65 -14.50 -1.89
CA LYS A 39 -26.24 -13.83 -0.73
C LYS A 39 -25.44 -12.60 -0.28
N CYS A 40 -24.14 -12.74 -0.06
CA CYS A 40 -23.29 -11.66 0.45
C CYS A 40 -22.28 -11.12 -0.56
N GLY A 41 -22.14 -11.76 -1.73
CA GLY A 41 -21.20 -11.32 -2.77
C GLY A 41 -19.75 -11.75 -2.56
N GLU A 42 -19.46 -12.55 -1.51
CA GLU A 42 -18.13 -13.12 -1.28
C GLU A 42 -17.66 -13.97 -2.46
N GLY A 43 -16.39 -13.86 -2.84
CA GLY A 43 -15.79 -14.66 -3.92
C GLY A 43 -14.61 -15.47 -3.42
N VAL A 44 -14.67 -16.80 -3.60
CA VAL A 44 -13.54 -17.69 -3.31
C VAL A 44 -12.78 -17.96 -4.61
N LEU A 45 -11.55 -17.45 -4.68
CA LEU A 45 -10.65 -17.58 -5.82
C LEU A 45 -9.94 -18.94 -5.77
N ASP A 46 -9.63 -19.50 -6.94
CA ASP A 46 -8.69 -20.61 -7.07
C ASP A 46 -7.28 -20.09 -7.38
N ALA A 47 -6.29 -20.98 -7.36
CA ALA A 47 -4.88 -20.61 -7.48
C ALA A 47 -4.56 -19.85 -8.78
N GLU A 48 -5.17 -20.24 -9.90
CA GLU A 48 -4.97 -19.57 -11.20
C GLU A 48 -5.46 -18.12 -11.17
N GLU A 49 -6.65 -17.88 -10.60
CA GLU A 49 -7.20 -16.53 -10.52
C GLU A 49 -6.48 -15.69 -9.44
N GLU A 50 -6.01 -16.32 -8.36
CA GLU A 50 -5.17 -15.65 -7.36
C GLU A 50 -3.82 -15.20 -7.96
N GLU A 51 -3.19 -16.04 -8.78
CA GLU A 51 -1.95 -15.69 -9.49
C GLU A 51 -2.17 -14.52 -10.46
N ARG A 52 -3.36 -14.43 -11.08
CA ARG A 52 -3.73 -13.31 -11.95
C ARG A 52 -4.03 -12.02 -11.19
N ILE A 53 -4.83 -12.10 -10.13
CA ILE A 53 -5.35 -10.92 -9.39
C ILE A 53 -4.35 -10.39 -8.37
N GLY A 54 -3.57 -11.26 -7.72
CA GLY A 54 -2.61 -10.90 -6.69
C GLY A 54 -1.64 -9.78 -7.11
N PRO A 55 -0.95 -9.89 -8.26
CA PRO A 55 -0.07 -8.84 -8.77
C PRO A 55 -0.80 -7.51 -9.06
N LEU A 56 -2.03 -7.56 -9.57
CA LEU A 56 -2.85 -6.37 -9.84
C LEU A 56 -3.24 -5.66 -8.54
N ALA A 57 -3.65 -6.41 -7.52
CA ALA A 57 -3.94 -5.88 -6.18
C ALA A 57 -2.68 -5.26 -5.54
N LEU A 58 -1.52 -5.92 -5.65
CA LEU A 58 -0.25 -5.37 -5.16
C LEU A 58 0.15 -4.09 -5.89
N ALA A 59 -0.03 -4.03 -7.21
CA ALA A 59 0.24 -2.84 -8.01
C ALA A 59 -0.68 -1.69 -7.61
N PHE A 60 -1.98 -1.94 -7.48
CA PHE A 60 -2.95 -0.94 -7.00
C PHE A 60 -2.61 -0.44 -5.60
N ASN A 61 -2.28 -1.34 -4.67
CA ASN A 61 -1.88 -0.96 -3.30
C ASN A 61 -0.64 -0.05 -3.29
N LYS A 62 0.36 -0.36 -4.14
CA LYS A 62 1.53 0.50 -4.31
C LYS A 62 1.16 1.88 -4.87
N GLN A 63 0.29 1.94 -5.87
CA GLN A 63 -0.20 3.20 -6.42
C GLN A 63 -0.92 4.04 -5.36
N VAL A 64 -1.83 3.43 -4.59
CA VAL A 64 -2.54 4.11 -3.50
C VAL A 64 -1.56 4.61 -2.43
N ASN A 65 -0.54 3.83 -2.08
CA ASN A 65 0.48 4.24 -1.12
C ASN A 65 1.38 5.39 -1.64
N ALA A 66 1.65 5.43 -2.95
CA ALA A 66 2.43 6.46 -3.61
C ALA A 66 1.64 7.76 -3.88
N SER A 67 0.33 7.79 -3.63
CA SER A 67 -0.55 8.95 -3.91
C SER A 67 -0.10 10.27 -3.29
N LEU A 68 0.56 10.26 -2.13
CA LEU A 68 1.03 11.49 -1.47
C LEU A 68 2.45 11.89 -1.86
N ILE A 69 3.28 10.89 -2.19
CA ILE A 69 4.70 11.05 -2.47
C ILE A 69 5.21 9.81 -3.20
N ASP A 70 6.05 10.02 -4.21
CA ASP A 70 6.74 8.93 -4.90
C ASP A 70 7.73 8.24 -3.93
N PRO A 71 7.69 6.91 -3.75
CA PRO A 71 8.69 6.17 -3.00
C PRO A 71 10.15 6.47 -3.41
N ALA A 72 10.40 6.72 -4.71
CA ALA A 72 11.71 7.11 -5.20
C ALA A 72 12.13 8.50 -4.72
N TYR A 73 11.18 9.42 -4.57
CA TYR A 73 11.44 10.75 -4.01
C TYR A 73 11.90 10.64 -2.55
N ILE A 74 11.25 9.80 -1.73
CA ILE A 74 11.70 9.56 -0.33
C ILE A 74 13.15 9.07 -0.30
N THR A 75 13.49 8.14 -1.18
CA THR A 75 14.85 7.59 -1.30
C THR A 75 15.85 8.70 -1.68
N GLY A 76 15.47 9.56 -2.64
CA GLY A 76 16.29 10.68 -3.10
C GLY A 76 16.58 11.68 -1.98
N VAL A 77 15.54 12.13 -1.27
CA VAL A 77 15.68 13.07 -0.15
C VAL A 77 16.53 12.46 0.96
N ARG A 78 16.27 11.22 1.38
CA ARG A 78 17.05 10.55 2.43
C ARG A 78 18.54 10.49 2.08
N LYS A 79 18.87 10.08 0.85
CA LYS A 79 20.26 10.02 0.38
C LYS A 79 20.91 11.41 0.30
N LYS A 80 20.15 12.43 -0.12
CA LYS A 80 20.62 13.82 -0.12
C LYS A 80 20.96 14.33 1.28
N LEU A 81 20.19 13.91 2.28
CA LEU A 81 20.44 14.16 3.70
C LEU A 81 21.54 13.26 4.30
N ARG A 82 22.15 12.38 3.49
CA ARG A 82 23.22 11.45 3.89
C ARG A 82 22.81 10.50 5.03
N LEU A 83 21.55 10.08 5.04
CA LEU A 83 21.01 9.15 6.02
C LEU A 83 20.89 7.75 5.43
N ASP A 84 21.18 6.73 6.22
CA ASP A 84 20.66 5.38 5.96
C ASP A 84 19.18 5.25 6.38
N GLN A 85 18.55 4.12 6.06
CA GLN A 85 17.12 3.90 6.37
C GLN A 85 16.84 3.82 7.88
N ARG A 86 17.80 3.33 8.66
CA ARG A 86 17.69 3.18 10.11
C ARG A 86 17.81 4.54 10.79
N GLU A 87 18.82 5.32 10.42
CA GLU A 87 19.01 6.69 10.91
C GLU A 87 17.79 7.55 10.58
N ALA A 88 17.26 7.45 9.36
CA ALA A 88 16.03 8.14 8.98
C ALA A 88 14.83 7.69 9.84
N ALA A 89 14.70 6.40 10.12
CA ALA A 89 13.63 5.89 11.00
C ALA A 89 13.80 6.35 12.47
N GLU A 90 15.02 6.51 12.95
CA GLU A 90 15.33 7.04 14.29
C GLU A 90 14.99 8.54 14.38
N ILE A 91 15.34 9.34 13.37
CA ILE A 91 15.09 10.79 13.33
C ILE A 91 13.62 11.12 13.08
N PHE A 92 13.01 10.47 12.10
CA PHE A 92 11.65 10.83 11.64
C PHE A 92 10.56 9.92 12.24
N GLY A 93 10.94 8.87 12.95
CA GLY A 93 10.03 7.91 13.56
C GLY A 93 9.44 6.89 12.58
N GLY A 94 8.40 6.19 13.04
CA GLY A 94 7.70 5.13 12.29
C GLY A 94 8.23 3.70 12.52
N GLY A 95 9.29 3.56 13.33
CA GLY A 95 9.90 2.27 13.66
C GLY A 95 10.96 1.82 12.65
N VAL A 96 11.81 0.87 13.05
CA VAL A 96 13.07 0.50 12.35
C VAL A 96 12.93 0.15 10.86
N ASN A 97 11.74 -0.28 10.42
CA ASN A 97 11.47 -0.69 9.03
C ASN A 97 10.61 0.32 8.24
N ALA A 98 10.33 1.51 8.80
CA ALA A 98 9.48 2.51 8.17
C ALA A 98 10.00 2.93 6.79
N PHE A 99 11.24 3.41 6.71
CA PHE A 99 11.81 3.93 5.47
C PHE A 99 11.93 2.85 4.39
N SER A 100 12.31 1.62 4.75
CA SER A 100 12.28 0.48 3.81
C SER A 100 10.88 0.26 3.21
N ARG A 101 9.82 0.36 4.02
CA ARG A 101 8.43 0.19 3.56
C ARG A 101 7.91 1.37 2.76
N TYR A 102 8.31 2.60 3.12
CA TYR A 102 7.93 3.80 2.38
C TYR A 102 8.61 3.84 1.01
N GLU A 103 9.91 3.56 0.96
CA GLU A 103 10.73 3.56 -0.27
C GLU A 103 10.34 2.42 -1.24
N THR A 104 9.70 1.37 -0.75
CA THR A 104 9.17 0.27 -1.59
C THR A 104 7.68 0.40 -1.90
N GLY A 105 7.01 1.47 -1.44
CA GLY A 105 5.57 1.68 -1.61
C GLY A 105 4.70 0.66 -0.88
N LYS A 106 5.27 -0.13 0.05
CA LYS A 106 4.54 -1.12 0.86
C LYS A 106 3.63 -0.47 1.90
N THR A 107 3.92 0.77 2.28
CA THR A 107 3.12 1.55 3.24
C THR A 107 3.06 3.00 2.83
N LYS A 108 1.89 3.61 2.96
CA LYS A 108 1.70 5.06 2.84
C LYS A 108 2.37 5.80 4.02
N PRO A 109 3.33 6.70 3.79
CA PRO A 109 3.91 7.51 4.86
C PRO A 109 2.88 8.50 5.44
N PRO A 110 3.02 8.90 6.72
CA PRO A 110 2.18 9.95 7.30
C PRO A 110 2.33 11.28 6.53
N LEU A 111 1.24 12.06 6.42
CA LEU A 111 1.25 13.34 5.71
C LEU A 111 2.27 14.33 6.32
N ALA A 112 2.45 14.32 7.64
CA ALA A 112 3.42 15.16 8.33
C ALA A 112 4.86 14.84 7.86
N LEU A 113 5.21 13.55 7.76
CA LEU A 113 6.51 13.11 7.26
C LEU A 113 6.74 13.58 5.82
N VAL A 114 5.73 13.44 4.95
CA VAL A 114 5.81 13.90 3.55
C VAL A 114 6.11 15.40 3.48
N LYS A 115 5.42 16.21 4.29
CA LYS A 115 5.65 17.67 4.33
C LYS A 115 7.06 17.99 4.83
N LEU A 116 7.52 17.30 5.88
CA LEU A 116 8.86 17.49 6.44
C LEU A 116 9.97 17.11 5.44
N LEU A 117 9.84 15.98 4.74
CA LEU A 117 10.80 15.58 3.71
C LEU A 117 10.86 16.59 2.55
N LYS A 118 9.72 17.14 2.12
CA LYS A 118 9.69 18.20 1.10
C LYS A 118 10.35 19.49 1.58
N LEU A 119 10.22 19.82 2.86
CA LEU A 119 10.91 20.97 3.46
C LEU A 119 12.42 20.75 3.48
N LEU A 120 12.87 19.60 3.99
CA LEU A 120 14.29 19.24 4.09
C LEU A 120 14.97 19.01 2.74
N ASP A 121 14.22 18.64 1.71
CA ASP A 121 14.74 18.61 0.34
C ASP A 121 15.12 20.02 -0.13
N ARG A 122 14.34 21.05 0.23
CA ARG A 122 14.66 22.44 -0.12
C ARG A 122 15.69 23.07 0.81
N HIS A 123 15.69 22.65 2.07
CA HIS A 123 16.48 23.20 3.17
C HIS A 123 17.18 22.10 3.95
N PRO A 124 18.16 21.39 3.35
CA PRO A 124 18.85 20.28 4.00
C PRO A 124 19.61 20.69 5.27
N GLU A 125 19.97 21.97 5.39
CA GLU A 125 20.60 22.57 6.58
C GLU A 125 19.73 22.46 7.84
N LEU A 126 18.40 22.38 7.71
CA LEU A 126 17.46 22.28 8.83
C LEU A 126 17.40 20.87 9.45
N LEU A 127 18.11 19.88 8.88
CA LEU A 127 18.12 18.52 9.42
C LEU A 127 18.62 18.50 10.88
N GLU A 128 19.60 19.34 11.21
CA GLU A 128 20.17 19.38 12.56
C GLU A 128 19.17 19.92 13.59
N GLU A 129 18.27 20.81 13.19
CA GLU A 129 17.18 21.26 14.06
C GLU A 129 16.19 20.13 14.35
N VAL A 130 15.91 19.28 13.36
CA VAL A 130 15.03 18.10 13.54
C VAL A 130 15.68 17.05 14.44
N ARG A 131 17.00 16.86 14.36
CA ARG A 131 17.73 15.93 15.24
C ARG A 131 17.74 16.36 16.70
N ALA A 132 17.67 17.65 16.96
CA ALA A 132 17.74 18.23 18.30
C ALA A 132 16.39 18.29 19.02
N ALA A 133 15.29 18.09 18.29
CA ALA A 133 13.92 18.12 18.81
C ALA A 133 13.53 16.79 19.49
#